data_AF-A0A2K9DYH5-F1
#
_entry.id   AF-A0A2K9DYH5-F1
#
_cell.length_a   1.000
_cell.length_b   1.000
_cell.length_c   1.000
_cell.angle_alpha   90.00
_cell.angle_beta   90.00
_cell.angle_gamma   90.00
#
_symmetry.space_group_name_H-M   'P 1'
#
loop_
_entity.id
_entity.type
_entity.pdbx_description
1 polymer ?
#
loop_
_entity_poly.entity_id
_entity_poly.type
_entity_poly.pdbx_seq_one_letter_code
_entity_poly.pdbx_strand_id
1 'polypeptide(L)' 'MELDEVIPPEILWHGTGEKYVSSIDVQGLIPKSRLYVHLSKDEETAIKVGTRRPKPAYNHIYENL' A
#
# COMPACT_ATOMS: atom_id res chain seq x y z
N MET A 1 -13.45 -4.83 14.62
CA MET A 1 -13.30 -6.23 14.16
C MET A 1 -11.83 -6.40 13.87
N GLU A 2 -11.19 -7.29 14.61
CA GLU A 2 -9.81 -7.70 14.39
C GLU A 2 -9.79 -8.71 13.24
N LEU A 3 -8.76 -8.68 12.40
CA LEU A 3 -8.61 -9.61 11.29
C LEU A 3 -7.77 -10.79 11.78
N ASP A 4 -8.13 -12.01 11.37
CA ASP A 4 -7.31 -13.19 11.65
C ASP A 4 -5.97 -13.06 10.90
N GLU A 5 -4.89 -13.43 11.58
CA GLU A 5 -3.56 -13.49 10.96
C GLU A 5 -3.54 -14.57 9.88
N VAL A 6 -2.99 -14.23 8.72
CA VAL A 6 -2.82 -15.13 7.59
C VAL A 6 -1.40 -15.02 7.06
N ILE A 7 -0.88 -16.10 6.48
CA ILE A 7 0.39 -16.05 5.76
C ILE A 7 0.18 -15.20 4.51
N PRO A 8 0.90 -14.08 4.34
CA PRO A 8 0.73 -13.22 3.18
C PRO A 8 1.33 -13.86 1.92
N PRO A 9 0.82 -13.52 0.72
CA PRO A 9 1.51 -13.82 -0.53
C PRO A 9 2.92 -13.21 -0.54
N GLU A 10 3.84 -13.81 -1.28
CA GLU A 10 5.23 -13.31 -1.40
C GLU A 10 5.29 -11.85 -1.84
N ILE A 11 4.38 -11.43 -2.72
CA ILE A 11 4.32 -10.07 -3.24
C ILE A 11 2.96 -9.43 -2.91
N LEU A 12 3.02 -8.22 -2.37
CA LEU A 12 1.88 -7.35 -2.15
C LEU A 12 2.17 -5.93 -2.65
N TRP A 13 1.11 -5.21 -3.00
CA TRP A 13 1.19 -3.91 -3.66
C TRP A 13 0.53 -2.82 -2.84
N HIS A 14 1.18 -1.67 -2.71
CA HIS A 14 0.56 -0.48 -2.11
C HIS A 14 0.39 0.63 -3.15
N GLY A 15 -0.85 1.05 -3.36
CA GLY A 15 -1.18 2.20 -4.20
C GLY A 15 -1.20 3.48 -3.37
N THR A 16 -0.36 4.45 -3.73
CA THR A 16 -0.31 5.75 -3.07
C THR A 16 -0.22 6.90 -4.08
N GLY A 17 -0.53 8.11 -3.62
CA GLY A 17 -0.32 9.32 -4.42
C GLY A 17 1.15 9.76 -4.36
N GLU A 18 1.68 10.24 -5.49
CA GLU A 18 3.08 10.65 -5.67
C GLU A 18 3.66 11.51 -4.52
N LYS A 19 2.87 12.46 -3.99
CA LYS A 19 3.29 13.33 -2.88
C LYS A 19 3.66 12.61 -1.57
N TYR A 20 3.32 11.33 -1.44
CA TYR A 20 3.62 10.54 -0.24
C TYR A 20 4.82 9.62 -0.42
N VAL A 21 5.34 9.44 -1.65
CA VAL A 21 6.47 8.56 -1.95
C VAL A 21 7.66 8.90 -1.07
N SER A 22 8.11 10.15 -1.09
CA SER A 22 9.26 10.57 -0.27
C SER A 22 9.08 10.35 1.23
N SER A 23 7.84 10.43 1.74
CA SER A 23 7.59 10.12 3.16
C SER A 23 7.61 8.62 3.45
N ILE A 24 7.15 7.80 2.50
CA ILE A 24 7.15 6.34 2.60
C ILE A 24 8.59 5.81 2.50
N ASP A 25 9.42 6.39 1.63
CA ASP A 25 10.84 5.99 1.51
C ASP A 25 11.62 6.22 2.81
N VAL A 26 11.28 7.26 3.56
CA VAL A 26 11.97 7.59 4.82
C VAL A 26 11.36 6.85 6.02
N GLN A 27 10.04 6.67 6.06
CA GLN A 27 9.33 6.22 7.27
C GLN A 27 8.74 4.80 7.15
N GLY A 28 8.73 4.22 5.95
CA GLY A 28 7.93 3.03 5.63
C GLY A 28 6.42 3.32 5.56
N LEU A 29 5.63 2.26 5.35
CA LEU A 29 4.18 2.36 5.42
C LEU A 29 3.70 2.43 6.86
N ILE A 30 2.80 3.37 7.12
CA ILE A 30 2.13 3.51 8.41
C ILE A 30 0.61 3.60 8.19
N PRO A 31 -0.21 3.05 9.12
CA PRO A 31 -1.65 2.94 8.93
C PRO A 31 -2.40 4.29 9.03
N LYS A 32 -1.72 5.35 9.47
CA LYS A 32 -2.29 6.70 9.71
C LYS A 32 -3.52 6.61 10.63
N SER A 33 -4.72 6.96 10.15
CA SER A 33 -5.97 6.92 10.92
C SER A 33 -6.70 5.57 10.83
N ARG A 34 -6.09 4.56 10.21
CA ARG A 34 -6.61 3.19 10.14
C ARG A 34 -5.95 2.32 11.22
N LEU A 35 -6.53 1.15 11.46
CA LEU A 35 -5.92 0.14 12.32
C LEU A 35 -4.70 -0.51 11.63
N TYR A 36 -4.80 -0.78 10.33
CA TYR A 36 -3.77 -1.47 9.55
C TYR A 36 -3.44 -0.78 8.23
N VAL A 37 -2.24 -1.07 7.72
CA VAL A 37 -1.82 -0.75 6.35
C VAL A 37 -2.62 -1.62 5.39
N HIS A 38 -3.12 -1.01 4.31
CA HIS A 38 -3.86 -1.74 3.29
C HIS A 38 -2.94 -2.03 2.12
N LEU A 39 -2.87 -3.31 1.77
CA LEU A 39 -2.12 -3.84 0.65
C LEU A 39 -3.07 -4.55 -0.32
N SER A 40 -2.70 -4.54 -1.59
CA SER A 40 -3.41 -5.20 -2.68
C SER A 40 -2.65 -6.45 -3.11
N LYS A 41 -3.37 -7.49 -3.50
CA LYS A 41 -2.76 -8.73 -4.02
C LYS A 41 -2.15 -8.57 -5.42
N ASP A 42 -2.55 -7.52 -6.14
CA ASP A 42 -2.14 -7.26 -7.52
C ASP A 42 -1.96 -5.75 -7.77
N GLU A 43 -1.11 -5.44 -8.76
CA GLU A 43 -0.74 -4.08 -9.13
C GLU A 43 -1.94 -3.29 -9.67
N GLU A 44 -2.82 -3.92 -10.46
CA GLU A 44 -3.99 -3.26 -11.04
C GLU A 44 -4.92 -2.69 -9.95
N THR A 45 -5.13 -3.46 -8.88
CA THR A 45 -5.89 -3.03 -7.71
C THR A 45 -5.19 -1.90 -6.98
N ALA A 46 -3.86 -1.97 -6.79
CA ALA A 46 -3.09 -0.90 -6.17
C ALA A 46 -3.20 0.40 -6.98
N ILE A 47 -3.07 0.36 -8.31
CA ILE A 47 -3.25 1.52 -9.19
C ILE A 47 -4.66 2.11 -9.02
N LYS A 48 -5.70 1.27 -9.09
CA LYS A 48 -7.10 1.71 -8.91
C LYS A 48 -7.34 2.35 -7.54
N VAL A 49 -6.66 1.92 -6.49
CA VAL A 49 -6.77 2.50 -5.14
C VAL A 49 -5.97 3.80 -5.03
N GLY A 50 -4.74 3.83 -5.54
CA GLY A 50 -3.84 5.00 -5.49
C GLY A 50 -4.35 6.18 -6.33
N THR A 51 -5.02 5.90 -7.46
CA THR A 51 -5.58 6.92 -8.37
C THR A 51 -6.89 7.55 -7.90
N ARG A 52 -7.47 7.09 -6.78
CA ARG A 52 -8.70 7.69 -6.20
C ARG A 52 -8.51 9.13 -5.72
N ARG A 53 -7.26 9.62 -5.65
CA ARG A 53 -6.92 11.00 -5.34
C ARG A 53 -6.34 11.65 -6.60
N PRO A 54 -6.63 12.93 -6.88
CA PRO A 54 -6.15 13.59 -8.10
C PRO A 54 -4.62 13.74 -8.09
N LYS A 55 -3.93 12.96 -8.95
CA LYS A 55 -2.53 12.98 -9.44
C LYS A 55 -1.98 11.53 -9.56
N PRO A 56 -1.09 11.22 -10.52
CA PRO A 56 -0.78 9.85 -10.91
C PRO A 56 -0.23 9.01 -9.75
N ALA A 57 -0.62 7.74 -9.74
CA ALA A 57 -0.30 6.77 -8.70
C ALA A 57 1.15 6.29 -8.86
N TYR A 58 1.85 6.20 -7.74
CA TYR A 58 3.13 5.51 -7.63
C TYR A 58 2.88 4.14 -6.97
N ASN A 59 3.46 3.09 -7.53
CA ASN A 59 3.35 1.72 -7.03
C ASN A 59 4.61 1.38 -6.24
N HIS A 60 4.45 0.93 -5.00
CA HIS A 60 5.55 0.35 -4.24
C HIS A 60 5.28 -1.15 -4.04
N ILE A 61 6.25 -1.97 -4.45
CA ILE A 61 6.24 -3.43 -4.30
C ILE A 61 6.79 -3.74 -2.91
N TYR A 62 6.08 -4.57 -2.17
CA TYR A 62 6.61 -5.15 -0.94
C TYR A 62 6.74 -6.65 -1.17
N GLU A 63 7.98 -7.13 -1.16
CA GLU A 63 8.32 -8.54 -1.10
C GLU A 63 8.41 -8.92 0.38
N ASN A 64 7.72 -9.99 0.78
CA ASN A 64 7.91 -10.58 2.10
C ASN A 64 9.28 -11.28 2.11
N LEU A 65 10.21 -10.78 2.93
CA LEU A 65 11.39 -11.54 3.37
C LEU A 65 10.99 -12.49 4.51
#